data_AF-N6YPX0-F1
#
_entry.id   AF-N6YPX0-F1
#
_cell.length_a   1.000
_cell.length_b   1.000
_cell.length_c   1.000
_cell.angle_alpha   90.00
_cell.angle_beta   90.00
_cell.angle_gamma   90.00
#
_symmetry.space_group_name_H-M   'P 1'
#
loop_
_entity.id
_entity.type
_entity.pdbx_description
1 polymer ?
#
loop_
_entity_poly.entity_id
_entity_poly.type
_entity_poly.pdbx_seq_one_letter_code
_entity_poly.pdbx_strand_id
1 'polypeptide(L)'
;MVEHLTISERRACRYAGLSRTSYREPPRMNAATAELSARIVELAHERRRFGYRRIHDLLALEGNRVNHKRVWRLYKQANLSVRKRRKVKRPTGERQPLAASHHVN
;
A
#
# COMPACT_ATOMS: atom_id res chain seq x y z
N MET A 1 25.63 -6.64 15.61
CA MET A 1 25.61 -6.93 17.06
C MET A 1 24.25 -6.51 17.60
N VAL A 2 23.76 -7.14 18.67
CA VAL A 2 22.54 -6.66 19.35
C VAL A 2 22.95 -5.53 20.30
N GLU A 3 23.16 -4.33 19.77
CA GLU A 3 23.91 -3.24 20.45
C GLU A 3 23.23 -2.66 21.70
N HIS A 4 21.96 -3.00 21.98
CA HIS A 4 21.17 -2.43 23.07
C HIS A 4 20.67 -3.45 24.11
N LEU A 5 21.07 -4.71 24.02
CA LEU A 5 20.59 -5.77 24.92
C LEU A 5 21.75 -6.29 25.78
N THR A 6 21.55 -6.33 27.10
CA THR A 6 22.47 -6.92 28.09
C THR A 6 22.55 -8.45 28.01
N ILE A 7 21.91 -9.05 27.00
CA ILE A 7 21.82 -10.50 26.81
C ILE A 7 22.48 -10.91 25.48
N SER A 8 22.99 -12.13 25.44
CA SER A 8 23.61 -12.68 24.23
C SER A 8 22.60 -12.80 23.08
N GLU A 9 23.07 -12.67 21.84
CA GLU A 9 22.28 -12.85 20.60
C GLU A 9 21.46 -14.15 20.64
N ARG A 10 22.06 -15.24 21.15
CA ARG A 10 21.38 -16.54 21.31
C ARG A 10 20.18 -16.44 22.26
N ARG A 11 20.35 -15.79 23.41
CA ARG A 11 19.29 -15.62 24.41
C ARG A 11 18.20 -14.67 23.88
N ALA A 12 18.58 -13.59 23.21
CA ALA A 12 17.64 -12.67 22.55
C ALA A 12 16.81 -13.37 21.47
N CYS A 13 17.45 -14.12 20.57
CA CYS A 13 16.75 -14.88 19.50
C CYS A 13 15.79 -15.93 20.09
N ARG A 14 16.20 -16.62 21.17
CA ARG A 14 15.34 -17.59 21.86
C ARG A 14 14.09 -16.91 22.44
N TYR A 15 14.24 -15.75 23.08
CA TYR A 15 13.09 -15.00 23.58
C TYR A 15 12.18 -14.50 22.46
N ALA A 16 12.76 -14.06 21.33
CA ALA A 16 12.01 -13.58 20.17
C ALA A 16 11.37 -14.71 19.33
N GLY A 17 11.67 -15.99 19.62
CA GLY A 17 11.20 -17.13 18.82
C GLY A 17 11.82 -17.22 17.42
N LEU A 18 12.99 -16.58 17.20
CA LEU A 18 13.67 -16.55 15.92
C LEU A 18 14.90 -17.47 15.92
N SER A 19 15.22 -18.06 14.76
CA SER A 19 16.51 -18.71 14.57
C SER A 19 17.62 -17.65 14.43
N ARG A 20 18.83 -17.98 14.88
CA ARG A 20 20.00 -17.08 14.71
C ARG A 20 20.30 -16.79 13.24
N THR A 21 20.06 -17.76 12.35
CA THR A 21 20.24 -17.57 10.90
C THR A 21 19.24 -16.57 10.35
N SER A 22 17.95 -16.69 10.70
CA SER A 22 16.93 -15.72 10.29
C SER A 22 17.17 -14.32 10.84
N TYR A 23 17.78 -14.21 12.03
CA TYR A 23 18.18 -12.91 12.59
C TYR A 23 19.36 -12.30 11.85
N ARG A 24 20.39 -13.09 11.52
CA ARG A 24 21.60 -12.63 10.81
C ARG A 24 21.34 -12.32 9.35
N GLU A 25 20.47 -13.09 8.72
CA GLU A 25 20.08 -12.96 7.32
C GLU A 25 18.59 -12.59 7.24
N PRO A 26 18.27 -11.30 7.47
CA PRO A 26 16.91 -10.85 7.27
C PRO A 26 16.51 -11.02 5.80
N PRO A 27 15.21 -11.23 5.52
CA PRO A 27 14.71 -11.38 4.16
C PRO A 27 15.10 -10.17 3.31
N ARG A 28 15.92 -10.39 2.28
CA ARG A 28 16.35 -9.37 1.34
C ARG A 28 15.36 -9.27 0.17
N MET A 29 15.22 -8.07 -0.39
CA MET A 29 14.49 -7.90 -1.64
C MET A 29 15.27 -8.54 -2.78
N ASN A 30 14.67 -9.54 -3.43
CA ASN A 30 15.23 -10.12 -4.65
C ASN A 30 15.25 -9.06 -5.77
N ALA A 31 16.21 -9.15 -6.70
CA ALA A 31 16.35 -8.21 -7.83
C ALA A 31 15.04 -8.02 -8.61
N ALA A 32 14.35 -9.11 -8.97
CA ALA A 32 13.05 -9.06 -9.63
C ALA A 32 11.95 -8.33 -8.83
N THR A 33 12.06 -8.28 -7.49
CA THR A 33 11.12 -7.52 -6.66
C THR A 33 11.46 -6.03 -6.66
N ALA A 34 12.74 -5.68 -6.73
CA ALA A 34 13.18 -4.29 -6.88
C ALA A 34 12.75 -3.73 -8.24
N GLU A 35 12.97 -4.47 -9.33
CA GLU A 35 12.53 -4.11 -10.69
C GLU A 35 11.01 -3.89 -10.76
N LEU A 36 10.23 -4.85 -10.23
CA LEU A 36 8.78 -4.72 -10.17
C LEU A 36 8.35 -3.48 -9.35
N SER A 37 9.03 -3.20 -8.24
CA SER A 37 8.74 -2.03 -7.42
C SER A 37 9.03 -0.73 -8.18
N ALA A 38 10.14 -0.65 -8.91
CA ALA A 38 10.48 0.49 -9.73
C ALA A 38 9.42 0.73 -10.82
N ARG A 39 9.01 -0.34 -11.52
CA ARG A 39 7.95 -0.24 -12.54
C ARG A 39 6.61 0.21 -11.98
N ILE A 40 6.22 -0.28 -10.81
CA ILE A 40 5.00 0.17 -10.11
C ILE A 40 5.06 1.67 -9.81
N VAL A 41 6.22 2.16 -9.35
CA VAL A 41 6.44 3.57 -9.02
C VAL A 41 6.34 4.42 -10.28
N GLU A 42 6.98 4.03 -11.39
CA GLU A 42 6.87 4.71 -12.69
C GLU A 42 5.41 4.84 -13.15
N LEU A 43 4.68 3.72 -13.21
CA LEU A 43 3.26 3.71 -13.63
C LEU A 43 2.39 4.57 -12.70
N ALA A 44 2.67 4.56 -11.40
CA ALA A 44 1.96 5.39 -10.44
C ALA A 44 2.25 6.88 -10.63
N HIS A 45 3.46 7.27 -11.01
CA HIS A 45 3.81 8.66 -11.30
C HIS A 45 3.20 9.14 -12.61
N GLU A 46 3.21 8.31 -13.67
CA GLU A 46 2.56 8.64 -14.95
C GLU A 46 1.04 8.79 -14.79
N ARG A 47 0.41 7.93 -13.98
CA ARG A 47 -1.04 7.90 -13.76
C ARG A 47 -1.39 8.08 -12.28
N ARG A 48 -1.09 9.25 -11.72
CA ARG A 48 -1.23 9.57 -10.27
C ARG A 48 -2.59 9.28 -9.62
N ARG A 49 -3.69 9.20 -10.39
CA ARG A 49 -5.03 8.87 -9.85
C ARG A 49 -5.30 7.36 -9.79
N PHE A 50 -4.42 6.53 -10.33
CA PHE A 50 -4.62 5.09 -10.39
C PHE A 50 -4.23 4.45 -9.06
N GLY A 51 -5.10 3.57 -8.58
CA GLY A 51 -4.81 2.70 -7.45
C GLY A 51 -4.14 1.41 -7.91
N TYR A 52 -3.66 0.62 -6.95
CA TYR A 52 -2.93 -0.63 -7.21
C TYR A 52 -3.65 -1.63 -8.13
N ARG A 53 -5.00 -1.65 -8.15
CA ARG A 53 -5.77 -2.52 -9.06
C ARG A 53 -5.58 -2.13 -10.53
N ARG A 54 -5.68 -0.83 -10.84
CA ARG A 54 -5.45 -0.35 -12.22
C ARG A 54 -4.00 -0.52 -12.65
N ILE A 55 -3.05 -0.33 -11.73
CA ILE A 55 -1.63 -0.58 -12.01
C ILE A 55 -1.37 -2.07 -12.27
N HIS A 56 -2.01 -2.97 -11.51
CA HIS A 56 -1.95 -4.40 -11.76
C HIS A 56 -2.45 -4.75 -13.17
N ASP A 57 -3.53 -4.12 -13.63
CA ASP A 57 -4.06 -4.38 -14.98
C ASP A 57 -3.10 -3.88 -16.06
N LEU A 58 -2.44 -2.73 -15.86
CA LEU A 58 -1.37 -2.24 -16.74
C LEU A 58 -0.17 -3.18 -16.78
N LEU A 59 0.27 -3.67 -15.62
CA LEU A 59 1.33 -4.67 -15.53
C LEU A 59 0.95 -5.97 -16.25
N ALA A 60 -0.31 -6.38 -16.18
CA ALA A 60 -0.80 -7.56 -16.89
C ALA A 60 -0.76 -7.36 -18.43
N LEU A 61 -1.04 -6.16 -18.92
CA LEU A 61 -0.89 -5.80 -20.34
C LEU A 61 0.58 -5.81 -20.79
N GLU A 62 1.52 -5.47 -19.90
CA GLU A 62 2.96 -5.59 -20.14
C GLU A 62 3.47 -7.06 -20.08
N GLY A 63 2.59 -8.03 -19.85
CA GLY A 63 2.95 -9.45 -19.74
C GLY A 63 3.44 -9.87 -18.35
N ASN A 64 3.49 -8.96 -17.39
CA ASN A 64 3.87 -9.26 -16.00
C ASN A 64 2.71 -9.94 -15.26
N ARG A 65 2.69 -11.28 -15.26
CA ARG A 65 1.72 -12.09 -14.49
C ARG A 65 2.02 -12.08 -12.99
N VAL A 66 1.73 -10.95 -12.34
CA VAL A 66 1.93 -10.77 -10.90
C VAL A 66 0.59 -10.77 -10.17
N ASN A 67 0.50 -11.49 -9.05
CA ASN A 67 -0.70 -11.46 -8.22
C ASN A 67 -0.99 -10.04 -7.68
N HIS A 68 -2.22 -9.56 -7.83
CA HIS A 68 -2.68 -8.27 -7.32
C HIS A 68 -2.36 -8.01 -5.84
N LYS A 69 -2.29 -9.05 -4.99
CA LYS A 69 -1.90 -8.92 -3.58
C LYS A 69 -0.43 -8.47 -3.42
N ARG A 70 0.46 -8.96 -4.29
CA ARG A 70 1.88 -8.58 -4.29
C ARG A 70 2.05 -7.14 -4.75
N VAL A 71 1.33 -6.73 -5.80
CA VAL A 71 1.30 -5.34 -6.27
C VAL A 71 0.81 -4.40 -5.17
N TRP A 72 -0.28 -4.76 -4.46
CA TRP A 72 -0.79 -3.97 -3.33
C TRP A 72 0.27 -3.77 -2.23
N ARG A 73 1.01 -4.83 -1.86
CA ARG A 73 2.05 -4.75 -0.83
C ARG A 73 3.17 -3.77 -1.22
N LEU A 74 3.71 -3.92 -2.43
CA LEU A 74 4.77 -3.04 -2.94
C LEU A 74 4.28 -1.59 -3.07
N TYR A 75 3.07 -1.40 -3.59
CA TYR A 75 2.45 -0.08 -3.71
C TYR A 75 2.26 0.61 -2.36
N LYS A 76 1.87 -0.14 -1.32
CA LYS A 76 1.75 0.37 0.05
C LYS A 76 3.12 0.68 0.65
N GLN A 77 4.11 -0.17 0.46
CA GLN A 77 5.49 0.05 0.93
C GLN A 77 6.13 1.29 0.29
N ALA A 78 5.84 1.54 -0.99
CA ALA A 78 6.27 2.74 -1.71
C ALA A 78 5.43 3.99 -1.39
N ASN A 79 4.48 3.91 -0.45
CA ASN A 79 3.61 5.00 -0.01
C ASN A 79 2.86 5.74 -1.14
N LEU A 80 2.48 5.01 -2.20
CA LEU A 80 1.85 5.57 -3.40
C LEU A 80 0.35 5.83 -3.23
N SER A 81 -0.22 5.57 -2.05
CA SER A 81 -1.65 5.69 -1.81
C SER A 81 -2.14 7.12 -1.96
N VAL A 82 -3.10 7.33 -2.86
CA VAL A 82 -3.72 8.64 -3.07
C VAL A 82 -4.40 9.10 -1.78
N ARG A 83 -3.97 10.26 -1.27
CA ARG A 83 -4.56 10.86 -0.08
C ARG A 83 -6.03 11.16 -0.34
N LYS A 84 -6.93 10.53 0.43
CA LYS A 84 -8.36 10.84 0.37
C LYS A 84 -8.57 12.27 0.86
N ARG A 85 -9.28 13.09 0.07
CA ARG A 85 -9.70 14.42 0.50
C ARG A 85 -10.63 14.26 1.71
N ARG A 86 -10.34 14.98 2.80
CA ARG A 86 -11.22 15.00 3.98
C ARG A 86 -12.57 15.55 3.54
N LYS A 87 -13.65 14.79 3.72
CA LYS A 87 -15.01 15.33 3.53
C LYS A 87 -15.18 16.46 4.54
N VAL A 88 -15.52 17.65 4.05
CA VAL A 88 -15.91 18.76 4.91
C VAL A 88 -17.24 18.36 5.56
N LYS A 89 -17.28 18.31 6.90
CA LYS A 89 -18.54 18.14 7.63
C LYS A 89 -19.33 19.42 7.40
N ARG A 90 -20.35 19.36 6.55
CA ARG A 90 -21.33 20.44 6.46
C ARG A 90 -22.18 20.39 7.74
N PRO A 91 -22.57 21.54 8.30
CA PRO A 91 -23.58 21.56 9.35
C PRO A 91 -24.80 20.77 8.87
N THR A 92 -25.42 20.00 9.76
CA THR A 92 -26.72 19.40 9.48
C THR A 92 -27.69 20.57 9.31
N GLY A 93 -28.00 20.94 8.06
CA GLY A 93 -29.02 21.94 7.77
C GLY A 93 -30.38 21.43 8.24
N GLU A 94 -31.27 22.34 8.62
CA GLU A 94 -32.67 21.99 8.85
C GLU A 94 -33.24 21.34 7.58
N ARG A 95 -33.93 20.22 7.74
CA ARG A 95 -34.59 19.55 6.63
C ARG A 95 -35.73 20.45 6.16
N GLN A 96 -35.60 21.02 4.97
CA GLN A 96 -36.70 21.73 4.34
C GLN A 96 -37.57 20.76 3.54
N PRO A 97 -38.91 20.87 3.62
CA PRO A 97 -39.81 20.09 2.77
C PRO A 97 -39.58 20.46 1.31
N LEU A 98 -39.65 19.46 0.41
CA LEU A 98 -39.62 19.73 -1.03
C LEU A 98 -40.83 20.59 -1.40
N ALA A 99 -40.59 21.72 -2.08
CA ALA A 99 -41.65 22.50 -2.68
C ALA A 99 -42.34 21.69 -3.78
N ALA A 100 -43.68 21.64 -3.75
CA ALA A 100 -44.45 21.00 -4.80
C ALA A 100 -44.23 21.75 -6.12
N SER A 101 -43.98 21.01 -7.21
CA SER A 101 -43.91 21.61 -8.53
C SER A 101 -45.29 22.06 -8.96
N HIS A 102 -45.46 23.36 -9.22
CA HIS A 102 -46.73 23.95 -9.64
C HIS A 102 -47.00 23.86 -11.15
N HIS A 103 -46.03 23.39 -11.94
CA HIS A 103 -46.18 23.23 -13.38
C HIS A 103 -45.79 21.81 -13.79
N VAL A 104 -46.65 21.22 -14.61
CA VAL A 104 -46.38 19.99 -15.35
C VAL A 104 -45.86 20.43 -16.72
N ASN A 105 -44.74 19.83 -17.17
CA ASN A 105 -44.18 20.06 -18.51
C ASN A 105 -45.17 19.76 -19.62
#